data_AF-A0A9D5KFH7-F1
#
_entry.id   AF-A0A9D5KFH7-F1
#
_cell.length_a   1.000
_cell.length_b   1.000
_cell.length_c   1.000
_cell.angle_alpha   90.00
_cell.angle_beta   90.00
_cell.angle_gamma   90.00
#
_symmetry.space_group_name_H-M   'P 1'
#
loop_
_entity.id
_entity.type
_entity.pdbx_description
1 polymer ?
#
loop_
_entity_poly.entity_id
_entity_poly.type
_entity_poly.pdbx_seq_one_letter_code
_entity_poly.pdbx_strand_id
1 'polypeptide(L)'
;MSRTRVLLAALITMCAGYASLSHATWGIGAHYILDGSVKMDAVAEQLTFDDLALQTDGFGGLPAGWVGEAFGPEDIPIYFDRGEMLRTPFGLGGKLYVDIIPIIDCIEIGGGFAAFQYDGKIKYPTSIDVNPGAPATPGELLQMAEDDLVTVTYDSLSTNLEDIASGVTIPGISQTPYAKIDMGITIRKYIPLTATLKWFKPYGGVGFDVMFATPVPSAGLVNDAIGEDLSDSMTVTEVMAVMQNPETANKIVEEIIARLMTPHFGMNLGLGFILKPPAAPIGLYVDGKMAIPFGKLDDDADVRGFGFKLNMGLCLHFSKRSDERKLQGMKGGATEEPESQEESAGEAEESPEAEQEMEAVDEAEPEAEPMDDESSMEEEPEAAPEEPMTDEGMETMDEEEAPAGEMDEESMEE
;
A
#
# COMPACT_ATOMS: atom_id res chain seq x y z
N MET A 1 28.29 -44.56 19.00
CA MET A 1 27.62 -43.23 19.02
C MET A 1 26.90 -43.03 17.70
N SER A 2 25.62 -42.62 17.69
CA SER A 2 24.91 -42.38 16.42
C SER A 2 25.46 -41.14 15.73
N ARG A 3 25.56 -41.17 14.39
CA ARG A 3 26.06 -40.04 13.57
C ARG A 3 25.30 -38.74 13.85
N THR A 4 24.00 -38.85 14.17
CA THR A 4 23.13 -37.74 14.57
C THR A 4 23.59 -37.04 15.85
N ARG A 5 24.05 -37.78 16.87
CA ARG A 5 24.53 -37.18 18.13
C ARG A 5 25.87 -36.47 17.95
N VAL A 6 26.73 -36.99 17.08
CA VAL A 6 28.01 -36.36 16.73
C VAL A 6 27.80 -35.08 15.92
N LEU A 7 26.86 -35.09 14.97
CA LEU A 7 26.47 -33.88 14.22
C LEU A 7 25.83 -32.82 15.12
N LEU A 8 24.94 -33.21 16.03
CA LEU A 8 24.31 -32.29 16.97
C LEU A 8 25.33 -31.69 17.95
N ALA A 9 26.25 -32.51 18.45
CA ALA A 9 27.33 -32.02 19.32
C ALA A 9 28.29 -31.10 18.55
N ALA A 10 28.64 -31.41 17.30
CA ALA A 10 29.46 -30.53 16.47
C ALA A 10 28.75 -29.20 16.15
N LEU A 11 27.45 -29.24 15.86
CA LEU A 11 26.62 -28.06 15.64
C LEU A 11 26.55 -27.20 16.91
N ILE A 12 26.25 -27.78 18.07
CA ILE A 12 26.22 -27.08 19.36
C ILE A 12 27.61 -26.52 19.71
N THR A 13 28.68 -27.26 19.44
CA THR A 13 30.05 -26.79 19.70
C THR A 13 30.45 -25.66 18.74
N MET A 14 30.02 -25.69 17.48
CA MET A 14 30.21 -24.57 16.55
C MET A 14 29.35 -23.36 16.93
N CYS A 15 28.10 -23.55 17.35
CA CYS A 15 27.23 -22.47 17.80
C CYS A 15 27.76 -21.82 19.11
N ALA A 16 28.18 -22.63 20.09
CA ALA A 16 28.65 -22.14 21.39
C ALA A 16 30.10 -21.60 21.35
N GLY A 17 30.98 -22.20 20.54
CA GLY A 17 32.38 -21.78 20.43
C GLY A 17 32.61 -20.51 19.60
N TYR A 18 31.69 -20.19 18.67
CA TYR A 18 31.76 -18.96 17.87
C TYR A 18 30.89 -17.81 18.41
N ALA A 19 29.91 -18.10 19.28
CA ALA A 19 29.11 -17.06 19.94
C ALA A 19 29.96 -16.13 20.84
N SER A 20 31.11 -16.57 21.35
CA SER A 20 32.01 -15.73 22.16
C SER A 20 32.89 -14.78 21.34
N LEU A 21 32.88 -14.87 20.01
CA LEU A 21 33.63 -13.99 19.10
C LEU A 21 32.70 -13.09 18.25
N SER A 22 31.38 -13.31 18.30
CA SER A 22 30.41 -12.51 17.55
C SER A 22 30.28 -11.12 18.18
N HIS A 23 31.02 -10.16 17.65
CA HIS A 23 30.76 -8.75 17.90
C HIS A 23 29.55 -8.39 17.06
N ALA A 24 28.36 -8.30 17.67
CA ALA A 24 27.20 -7.78 16.99
C ALA A 24 27.42 -6.28 16.72
N THR A 25 27.80 -5.95 15.49
CA THR A 25 27.69 -4.60 14.97
C THR A 25 26.25 -4.37 14.60
N TRP A 26 25.63 -3.34 15.16
CA TRP A 26 24.31 -2.90 14.73
C TRP A 26 24.45 -1.58 14.00
N GLY A 27 23.44 -1.25 13.19
CA GLY A 27 23.38 0.06 12.60
C GLY A 27 22.04 0.37 11.99
N ILE A 28 21.88 1.64 11.70
CA ILE A 28 20.66 2.22 11.12
C ILE A 28 20.98 2.75 9.74
N GLY A 29 19.98 2.79 8.87
CA GLY A 29 20.11 3.42 7.57
C GLY A 29 18.80 4.04 7.14
N ALA A 30 18.91 5.14 6.41
CA ALA A 30 17.80 5.79 5.72
C ALA A 30 18.09 5.72 4.22
N HIS A 31 17.07 5.46 3.41
CA HIS A 31 17.21 5.40 1.97
C HIS A 31 16.03 6.04 1.24
N TYR A 32 16.34 6.51 0.05
CA TYR A 32 15.37 6.80 -0.97
C TYR A 32 15.03 5.52 -1.74
N ILE A 33 13.75 5.33 -2.05
CA ILE A 33 13.23 4.13 -2.71
C ILE A 33 12.76 4.47 -4.11
N LEU A 34 13.23 3.68 -5.08
CA LEU A 34 12.64 3.60 -6.40
C LEU A 34 11.85 2.29 -6.52
N ASP A 35 10.55 2.33 -6.22
CA ASP A 35 9.68 1.14 -6.22
C ASP A 35 8.98 0.95 -7.58
N GLY A 36 9.41 -0.07 -8.34
CA GLY A 36 8.78 -0.50 -9.59
C GLY A 36 7.99 -1.81 -9.44
N SER A 37 7.56 -2.16 -8.22
CA SER A 37 6.87 -3.41 -7.92
C SER A 37 5.34 -3.33 -8.01
N VAL A 38 4.78 -2.12 -8.01
CA VAL A 38 3.33 -1.90 -8.17
C VAL A 38 3.02 -1.69 -9.64
N LYS A 39 2.06 -2.44 -10.15
CA LYS A 39 1.51 -2.29 -11.50
C LYS A 39 0.00 -2.50 -11.47
N MET A 40 -0.68 -1.73 -12.30
CA MET A 40 -2.12 -1.78 -12.51
C MET A 40 -2.38 -1.30 -13.93
N ASP A 41 -3.17 -2.06 -14.67
CA ASP A 41 -3.56 -1.71 -16.03
C ASP A 41 -4.74 -0.74 -16.01
N ALA A 42 -4.90 0.05 -17.07
CA ALA A 42 -6.06 0.90 -17.22
C ALA A 42 -7.31 0.05 -17.50
N VAL A 43 -8.39 0.30 -16.76
CA VAL A 43 -9.64 -0.44 -16.86
C VAL A 43 -10.80 0.52 -16.62
N ALA A 44 -11.87 0.36 -17.40
CA ALA A 44 -13.17 0.93 -17.09
C ALA A 44 -14.05 -0.19 -16.53
N GLU A 45 -14.43 -0.07 -15.26
CA GLU A 45 -15.30 -1.03 -14.55
C GLU A 45 -16.71 -0.44 -14.47
N GLN A 46 -17.73 -1.20 -14.83
CA GLN A 46 -19.11 -0.78 -14.67
C GLN A 46 -19.50 -0.87 -13.19
N LEU A 47 -20.10 0.19 -12.66
CA LEU A 47 -20.73 0.20 -11.35
C LEU A 47 -22.08 -0.53 -11.45
N THR A 48 -22.20 -1.65 -10.75
CA THR A 48 -23.43 -2.44 -10.69
C THR A 48 -24.26 -2.03 -9.47
N PHE A 49 -25.15 -1.06 -9.64
CA PHE A 49 -26.16 -0.74 -8.64
C PHE A 49 -27.40 -1.57 -8.94
N ASP A 50 -27.53 -2.73 -8.30
CA ASP A 50 -28.54 -3.75 -8.63
C ASP A 50 -29.98 -3.21 -8.61
N ASP A 51 -30.25 -2.16 -7.82
CA ASP A 51 -31.57 -1.55 -7.65
C ASP A 51 -31.73 -0.18 -8.34
N LEU A 52 -30.69 0.33 -9.03
CA LEU A 52 -30.75 1.65 -9.69
C LEU A 52 -31.50 1.56 -11.01
N ALA A 53 -32.63 2.24 -11.11
CA ALA A 53 -33.38 2.37 -12.37
C ALA A 53 -33.40 3.83 -12.82
N LEU A 54 -32.66 4.15 -13.88
CA LEU A 54 -32.56 5.51 -14.42
C LEU A 54 -33.82 5.90 -15.18
N GLN A 55 -34.61 6.79 -14.58
CA GLN A 55 -35.76 7.39 -15.24
C GLN A 55 -35.32 8.40 -16.27
N THR A 56 -35.94 8.34 -17.44
CA THR A 56 -35.71 9.31 -18.50
C THR A 56 -36.37 10.66 -18.27
N ASP A 57 -37.22 10.76 -17.25
CA ASP A 57 -37.87 11.98 -16.79
C ASP A 57 -36.81 12.97 -16.29
N GLY A 58 -36.30 13.80 -17.20
CA GLY A 58 -35.21 14.74 -16.91
C GLY A 58 -34.27 14.95 -18.08
N PHE A 59 -34.22 14.03 -19.04
CA PHE A 59 -33.49 14.23 -20.29
C PHE A 59 -34.27 15.16 -21.25
N GLY A 60 -33.59 16.20 -21.73
CA GLY A 60 -34.16 17.09 -22.75
C GLY A 60 -34.15 16.44 -24.14
N GLY A 61 -35.21 16.66 -24.92
CA GLY A 61 -35.21 16.30 -26.34
C GLY A 61 -35.60 14.86 -26.68
N LEU A 62 -36.04 14.06 -25.70
CA LEU A 62 -36.48 12.69 -25.93
C LEU A 62 -37.81 12.59 -26.71
N PRO A 63 -37.98 11.56 -27.57
CA PRO A 63 -39.27 11.26 -28.18
C PRO A 63 -40.33 10.94 -27.12
N ALA A 64 -41.60 11.21 -27.40
CA ALA A 64 -42.69 11.02 -26.44
C ALA A 64 -42.85 9.58 -25.92
N GLY A 65 -42.42 8.57 -26.69
CA GLY A 65 -42.44 7.16 -26.27
C GLY A 65 -41.24 6.71 -25.45
N TRP A 66 -40.34 7.65 -25.11
CA TRP A 66 -39.15 7.42 -24.29
C TRP A 66 -39.22 8.11 -22.93
N VAL A 67 -40.16 9.04 -22.74
CA VAL A 67 -40.31 9.82 -21.50
C VAL A 67 -41.03 8.97 -20.46
N GLY A 68 -40.47 8.90 -19.25
CA GLY A 68 -40.99 8.11 -18.13
C GLY A 68 -40.61 6.63 -18.15
N GLU A 69 -39.75 6.23 -19.09
CA GLU A 69 -39.19 4.89 -19.14
C GLU A 69 -38.03 4.77 -18.13
N ALA A 70 -37.86 3.58 -17.57
CA ALA A 70 -36.82 3.28 -16.59
C ALA A 70 -35.80 2.32 -17.22
N PHE A 71 -34.53 2.71 -17.18
CA PHE A 71 -33.43 1.92 -17.71
C PHE A 71 -32.60 1.32 -16.59
N GLY A 72 -32.23 0.05 -16.75
CA GLY A 72 -31.33 -0.61 -15.83
C GLY A 72 -29.88 -0.11 -15.97
N PRO A 73 -29.02 -0.46 -15.00
CA PRO A 73 -27.59 -0.15 -15.06
C PRO A 73 -26.90 -0.81 -16.26
N GLU A 74 -27.46 -1.88 -16.82
CA GLU A 74 -27.01 -2.54 -18.05
C GLU A 74 -27.25 -1.71 -19.32
N ASP A 75 -28.29 -0.87 -19.35
CA ASP A 75 -28.64 -0.04 -20.51
C ASP A 75 -27.92 1.31 -20.50
N ILE A 76 -27.78 1.91 -19.31
CA ILE A 76 -27.10 3.19 -19.11
C ILE A 76 -26.09 3.05 -17.95
N PRO A 77 -24.93 2.44 -18.21
CA PRO A 77 -23.94 2.15 -17.19
C PRO A 77 -23.25 3.40 -16.64
N ILE A 78 -23.08 3.43 -15.32
CA ILE A 78 -22.11 4.31 -14.65
C ILE A 78 -20.78 3.56 -14.60
N TYR A 79 -19.67 4.23 -14.88
CA TYR A 79 -18.35 3.58 -14.91
C TYR A 79 -17.41 4.20 -13.88
N PHE A 80 -16.57 3.35 -13.28
CA PHE A 80 -15.32 3.80 -12.70
C PHE A 80 -14.20 3.61 -13.74
N ASP A 81 -13.69 4.71 -14.26
CA ASP A 81 -12.57 4.74 -15.19
C ASP A 81 -11.27 4.97 -14.43
N ARG A 82 -10.37 3.99 -14.56
CA ARG A 82 -9.09 3.96 -13.88
C ARG A 82 -7.97 3.91 -14.89
N GLY A 83 -7.11 4.93 -14.87
CA GLY A 83 -5.89 4.99 -15.67
C GLY A 83 -4.77 4.10 -15.14
N GLU A 84 -3.67 4.04 -15.90
CA GLU A 84 -2.47 3.30 -15.49
C GLU A 84 -1.84 3.88 -14.22
N MET A 85 -1.26 3.00 -13.39
CA MET A 85 -0.54 3.44 -12.19
C MET A 85 0.75 4.17 -12.56
N LEU A 86 0.82 5.44 -12.18
CA LEU A 86 2.00 6.28 -12.31
C LEU A 86 2.75 6.33 -10.99
N ARG A 87 4.07 6.27 -11.10
CA ARG A 87 4.95 6.31 -9.94
C ARG A 87 5.23 7.75 -9.53
N THR A 88 5.09 8.05 -8.24
CA THR A 88 5.48 9.36 -7.71
C THR A 88 6.97 9.36 -7.31
N PRO A 89 7.61 10.53 -7.21
CA PRO A 89 8.97 10.63 -6.68
C PRO A 89 9.06 10.37 -5.17
N PHE A 90 7.96 10.08 -4.46
CA PHE A 90 7.97 9.88 -3.01
C PHE A 90 8.20 8.41 -2.67
N GLY A 91 9.43 8.10 -2.26
CA GLY A 91 9.82 6.80 -1.74
C GLY A 91 10.86 6.96 -0.64
N LEU A 92 10.53 6.60 0.60
CA LEU A 92 11.44 6.72 1.74
C LEU A 92 11.41 5.44 2.57
N GLY A 93 12.58 5.04 3.07
CA GLY A 93 12.67 3.85 3.88
C GLY A 93 13.76 3.91 4.93
N GLY A 94 13.64 3.00 5.87
CA GLY A 94 14.56 2.81 6.98
C GLY A 94 15.01 1.36 7.06
N LYS A 95 16.21 1.12 7.56
CA LYS A 95 16.74 -0.21 7.81
C LYS A 95 17.49 -0.23 9.13
N LEU A 96 17.21 -1.21 9.96
CA LEU A 96 18.04 -1.63 11.09
C LEU A 96 18.77 -2.90 10.66
N TYR A 97 20.08 -2.97 10.92
CA TYR A 97 20.85 -4.18 10.63
C TYR A 97 21.65 -4.61 11.84
N VAL A 98 21.76 -5.92 12.01
CA VAL A 98 22.54 -6.58 13.07
C VAL A 98 23.43 -7.62 12.40
N ASP A 99 24.74 -7.45 12.50
CA ASP A 99 25.71 -8.42 12.00
C ASP A 99 25.85 -9.59 12.99
N ILE A 100 25.75 -10.85 12.54
CA ILE A 100 25.71 -12.05 13.42
C ILE A 100 26.68 -13.15 12.95
N ILE A 101 27.98 -12.96 13.15
CA ILE A 101 29.00 -13.97 12.85
C ILE A 101 28.75 -15.25 13.69
N PRO A 102 28.78 -16.49 13.15
CA PRO A 102 29.56 -16.88 11.96
C PRO A 102 28.81 -17.43 10.73
N ILE A 103 27.51 -17.70 10.78
CA ILE A 103 26.79 -18.39 9.66
C ILE A 103 26.06 -17.40 8.74
N ILE A 104 25.51 -16.33 9.33
CA ILE A 104 24.75 -15.27 8.68
C ILE A 104 25.58 -14.00 8.82
N ASP A 105 25.84 -13.28 7.73
CA ASP A 105 26.64 -12.07 7.92
C ASP A 105 25.81 -10.96 8.57
N CYS A 106 24.52 -10.86 8.23
CA CYS A 106 23.65 -9.82 8.76
C CYS A 106 22.16 -10.19 8.70
N ILE A 107 21.40 -9.83 9.73
CA ILE A 107 19.94 -9.71 9.70
C ILE A 107 19.58 -8.23 9.51
N GLU A 108 18.79 -7.94 8.49
CA GLU A 108 18.24 -6.61 8.22
C GLU A 108 16.74 -6.63 8.51
N ILE A 109 16.27 -5.69 9.33
CA ILE A 109 14.85 -5.35 9.48
C ILE A 109 14.69 -4.03 8.75
N GLY A 110 13.94 -4.02 7.67
CA GLY A 110 13.77 -2.84 6.83
C GLY A 110 12.32 -2.55 6.57
N GLY A 111 12.03 -1.29 6.29
CA GLY A 111 10.74 -0.91 5.76
C GLY A 111 10.85 0.27 4.82
N GLY A 112 9.84 0.41 3.97
CA GLY A 112 9.71 1.42 2.96
C GLY A 112 8.28 1.93 2.86
N PHE A 113 8.15 3.20 2.56
CA PHE A 113 6.92 3.83 2.11
C PHE A 113 7.15 4.30 0.68
N ALA A 114 6.23 3.97 -0.21
CA ALA A 114 6.19 4.46 -1.58
C ALA A 114 4.78 4.93 -1.93
N ALA A 115 4.68 6.08 -2.57
CA ALA A 115 3.43 6.59 -3.11
C ALA A 115 3.41 6.45 -4.64
N PHE A 116 2.22 6.17 -5.14
CA PHE A 116 1.85 6.05 -6.53
C PHE A 116 0.60 6.91 -6.74
N GLN A 117 0.25 7.15 -7.99
CA GLN A 117 -0.95 7.88 -8.33
C GLN A 117 -1.52 7.34 -9.64
N TYR A 118 -2.81 7.49 -9.85
CA TYR A 118 -3.46 7.14 -11.12
C TYR A 118 -4.62 8.11 -11.38
N ASP A 119 -5.00 8.26 -12.65
CA ASP A 119 -6.16 9.04 -13.03
C ASP A 119 -7.42 8.24 -12.72
N GLY A 120 -8.20 8.67 -11.73
CA GLY A 120 -9.44 7.99 -11.32
C GLY A 120 -10.63 8.90 -11.56
N LYS A 121 -11.67 8.40 -12.23
CA LYS A 121 -12.87 9.16 -12.58
C LYS A 121 -14.10 8.27 -12.54
N ILE A 122 -15.19 8.77 -11.96
CA ILE A 122 -16.51 8.16 -12.10
C ILE A 122 -17.22 8.85 -13.28
N LYS A 123 -17.55 8.09 -14.33
CA LYS A 123 -18.31 8.58 -15.48
C LYS A 123 -19.78 8.26 -15.30
N TYR A 124 -20.63 9.28 -15.38
CA TYR A 124 -22.08 9.14 -15.20
C TYR A 124 -22.84 9.82 -16.35
N PRO A 125 -24.01 9.30 -16.74
CA PRO A 125 -24.79 9.85 -17.85
C PRO A 125 -25.38 11.22 -17.50
N THR A 126 -25.43 12.13 -18.46
CA THR A 126 -26.01 13.48 -18.31
C THR A 126 -27.04 13.83 -19.35
N SER A 127 -26.90 13.30 -20.58
CA SER A 127 -27.93 13.44 -21.62
C SER A 127 -28.03 12.21 -22.50
N ILE A 128 -29.20 12.02 -23.09
CA ILE A 128 -29.45 11.05 -24.16
C ILE A 128 -30.01 11.82 -25.35
N ASP A 129 -29.30 11.75 -26.47
CA ASP A 129 -29.73 12.30 -27.74
C ASP A 129 -30.19 11.15 -28.66
N VAL A 130 -31.47 11.17 -29.03
CA VAL A 130 -32.07 10.14 -29.87
C VAL A 130 -32.13 10.64 -31.32
N ASN A 131 -31.51 9.90 -32.24
CA ASN A 131 -31.52 10.28 -33.64
C ASN A 131 -32.93 10.15 -34.24
N PRO A 132 -33.32 11.00 -35.21
CA PRO A 132 -34.67 10.97 -35.80
C PRO A 132 -35.06 9.67 -36.51
N GLY A 133 -34.08 8.79 -36.79
CA GLY A 133 -34.28 7.47 -37.38
C GLY A 133 -34.46 6.33 -36.38
N ALA A 134 -34.35 6.62 -35.07
CA ALA A 134 -34.50 5.63 -34.02
C ALA A 134 -35.97 5.19 -33.84
N PRO A 135 -36.21 3.95 -33.37
CA PRO A 135 -37.51 3.48 -32.93
C PRO A 135 -38.23 4.44 -31.96
N ALA A 136 -39.56 4.49 -32.07
CA ALA A 136 -40.41 5.36 -31.25
C ALA A 136 -40.48 4.93 -29.77
N THR A 137 -40.05 3.72 -29.47
CA THR A 137 -39.94 3.13 -28.12
C THR A 137 -38.49 2.70 -27.92
N PRO A 138 -37.98 2.77 -26.68
CA PRO A 138 -36.65 2.26 -26.40
C PRO A 138 -36.58 0.74 -26.62
N GLY A 139 -35.54 0.29 -27.31
CA GLY A 139 -35.10 -1.11 -27.36
C GLY A 139 -33.89 -1.31 -26.45
N GLU A 140 -33.07 -2.32 -26.74
CA GLU A 140 -31.76 -2.51 -26.07
C GLU A 140 -30.86 -1.29 -26.34
N LEU A 141 -30.72 -0.42 -25.34
CA LEU A 141 -30.17 0.93 -25.51
C LEU A 141 -28.71 0.90 -25.97
N LEU A 142 -27.93 -0.07 -25.48
CA LEU A 142 -26.55 -0.31 -25.89
C LEU A 142 -26.44 -0.67 -27.37
N GLN A 143 -27.31 -1.56 -27.88
CA GLN A 143 -27.33 -1.92 -29.29
C GLN A 143 -27.72 -0.72 -30.16
N MET A 144 -28.68 0.08 -29.69
CA MET A 144 -29.06 1.32 -30.37
C MET A 144 -27.93 2.36 -30.37
N ALA A 145 -27.06 2.38 -29.37
CA ALA A 145 -25.87 3.21 -29.36
C ALA A 145 -24.79 2.71 -30.33
N GLU A 146 -24.60 1.40 -30.47
CA GLU A 146 -23.71 0.80 -31.48
C GLU A 146 -24.16 1.08 -32.92
N ASP A 147 -25.47 1.13 -33.15
CA ASP A 147 -26.08 1.45 -34.44
C ASP A 147 -26.13 2.96 -34.75
N ASP A 148 -25.48 3.80 -33.93
CA ASP A 148 -25.54 5.27 -34.00
C ASP A 148 -26.99 5.82 -33.99
N LEU A 149 -27.94 5.12 -33.36
CA LEU A 149 -29.34 5.57 -33.23
C LEU A 149 -29.56 6.41 -31.96
N VAL A 150 -28.73 6.20 -30.95
CA VAL A 150 -28.74 6.94 -29.68
C VAL A 150 -27.33 7.34 -29.31
N THR A 151 -27.17 8.54 -28.77
CA THR A 151 -25.90 9.01 -28.18
C THR A 151 -26.14 9.31 -26.71
N VAL A 152 -25.41 8.63 -25.82
CA VAL A 152 -25.41 8.94 -24.38
C VAL A 152 -24.19 9.80 -24.07
N THR A 153 -24.44 11.01 -23.55
CA THR A 153 -23.38 11.91 -23.11
C THR A 153 -23.07 11.64 -21.64
N TYR A 154 -21.79 11.49 -21.34
CA TYR A 154 -21.29 11.28 -19.99
C TYR A 154 -20.53 12.51 -19.50
N ASP A 155 -20.68 12.80 -18.21
CA ASP A 155 -19.79 13.68 -17.47
C ASP A 155 -18.92 12.84 -16.53
N SER A 156 -17.89 13.45 -15.94
CA SER A 156 -16.94 12.76 -15.07
C SER A 156 -16.78 13.48 -13.74
N LEU A 157 -16.95 12.74 -12.64
CA LEU A 157 -16.51 13.14 -11.31
C LEU A 157 -15.09 12.63 -11.09
N SER A 158 -14.13 13.54 -10.98
CA SER A 158 -12.73 13.18 -10.75
C SER A 158 -12.51 12.75 -9.30
N THR A 159 -11.75 11.66 -9.10
CA THR A 159 -11.25 11.25 -7.79
C THR A 159 -9.85 11.80 -7.49
N ASN A 160 -9.31 12.64 -8.38
CA ASN A 160 -7.97 13.20 -8.24
C ASN A 160 -7.92 14.27 -7.15
N LEU A 161 -6.81 14.31 -6.40
CA LEU A 161 -6.60 15.29 -5.33
C LEU A 161 -6.66 16.73 -5.81
N GLU A 162 -6.15 17.00 -7.03
CA GLU A 162 -6.17 18.34 -7.62
C GLU A 162 -7.58 18.86 -7.95
N ASP A 163 -8.54 17.94 -8.14
CA ASP A 163 -9.91 18.26 -8.53
C ASP A 163 -10.87 18.28 -7.32
N ILE A 164 -10.63 17.44 -6.30
CA ILE A 164 -11.47 17.35 -5.10
C ILE A 164 -11.10 18.40 -4.04
N ALA A 165 -9.82 18.71 -3.88
CA ALA A 165 -9.36 19.52 -2.75
C ALA A 165 -9.07 20.97 -3.17
N SER A 166 -9.91 21.89 -2.68
CA SER A 166 -9.67 23.34 -2.62
C SER A 166 -8.52 23.72 -1.65
N GLY A 167 -7.37 23.04 -1.70
CA GLY A 167 -6.15 23.50 -1.02
C GLY A 167 -5.13 22.45 -0.55
N VAL A 168 -5.43 21.15 -0.52
CA VAL A 168 -4.46 20.13 -0.04
C VAL A 168 -3.62 19.62 -1.20
N THR A 169 -2.54 20.34 -1.50
CA THR A 169 -1.53 19.87 -2.45
C THR A 169 -0.46 19.09 -1.70
N ILE A 170 -0.40 17.78 -1.92
CA ILE A 170 0.78 17.00 -1.55
C ILE A 170 1.80 17.21 -2.66
N PRO A 171 2.98 17.78 -2.40
CA PRO A 171 3.97 18.02 -3.44
C PRO A 171 4.20 16.75 -4.26
N GLY A 172 4.14 16.85 -5.58
CA GLY A 172 4.36 15.72 -6.50
C GLY A 172 3.35 14.56 -6.43
N ILE A 173 2.19 14.77 -5.82
CA ILE A 173 0.99 13.93 -5.97
C ILE A 173 -0.18 14.84 -6.39
N SER A 174 -0.65 14.69 -7.62
CA SER A 174 -1.77 15.50 -8.14
C SER A 174 -3.02 14.67 -8.46
N GLN A 175 -2.82 13.39 -8.77
CA GLN A 175 -3.91 12.48 -9.13
C GLN A 175 -4.38 11.68 -7.91
N THR A 176 -5.22 10.67 -8.13
CA THR A 176 -5.73 9.80 -7.05
C THR A 176 -4.56 9.02 -6.42
N PRO A 177 -4.31 9.15 -5.11
CA PRO A 177 -3.14 8.58 -4.46
C PRO A 177 -3.31 7.08 -4.20
N TYR A 178 -2.22 6.33 -4.33
CA TYR A 178 -2.09 4.96 -3.86
C TYR A 178 -0.80 4.84 -3.05
N ALA A 179 -0.88 4.38 -1.81
CA ALA A 179 0.31 4.23 -0.97
C ALA A 179 0.59 2.76 -0.66
N LYS A 180 1.88 2.44 -0.57
CA LYS A 180 2.38 1.12 -0.21
C LYS A 180 3.42 1.27 0.89
N ILE A 181 3.22 0.52 1.97
CA ILE A 181 4.22 0.30 3.01
C ILE A 181 4.71 -1.13 2.90
N ASP A 182 6.01 -1.34 2.82
CA ASP A 182 6.62 -2.65 2.97
C ASP A 182 7.46 -2.72 4.23
N MET A 183 7.37 -3.83 4.95
CA MET A 183 8.19 -4.14 6.10
C MET A 183 8.70 -5.56 5.96
N GLY A 184 9.99 -5.78 6.17
CA GLY A 184 10.58 -7.07 5.91
C GLY A 184 11.80 -7.37 6.77
N ILE A 185 12.05 -8.67 6.90
CA ILE A 185 13.26 -9.21 7.50
C ILE A 185 14.06 -9.91 6.41
N THR A 186 15.29 -9.46 6.18
CA THR A 186 16.20 -10.02 5.18
C THR A 186 17.44 -10.60 5.86
N ILE A 187 17.74 -11.86 5.54
CA ILE A 187 19.02 -12.51 5.88
C ILE A 187 20.00 -12.21 4.75
N ARG A 188 21.11 -11.54 5.08
CA ARG A 188 22.13 -11.11 4.13
C ARG A 188 23.45 -11.85 4.33
N LYS A 189 24.17 -12.00 3.23
CA LYS A 189 25.51 -12.56 3.14
C LYS A 189 26.40 -11.68 2.26
N TYR A 190 27.56 -11.29 2.78
CA TYR A 190 28.56 -10.57 2.01
C TYR A 190 29.23 -11.53 1.03
N ILE A 191 29.40 -11.07 -0.20
CA ILE A 191 30.11 -11.81 -1.25
C ILE A 191 31.59 -11.47 -1.08
N PRO A 192 32.45 -12.44 -0.73
CA PRO A 192 33.86 -12.16 -0.50
C PRO A 192 34.53 -11.75 -1.82
N LEU A 193 35.05 -10.52 -1.85
CA LEU A 193 35.92 -10.06 -2.93
C LEU A 193 37.39 -10.23 -2.56
N THR A 194 38.23 -10.41 -3.58
CA THR A 194 39.69 -10.45 -3.43
C THR A 194 40.17 -9.16 -2.75
N ALA A 195 41.17 -9.29 -1.86
CA ALA A 195 41.51 -8.41 -0.74
C ALA A 195 41.73 -6.90 -1.00
N THR A 196 41.68 -6.43 -2.24
CA THR A 196 42.10 -5.08 -2.63
C THR A 196 41.05 -3.99 -2.34
N LEU A 197 39.77 -4.32 -2.15
CA LEU A 197 38.68 -3.35 -2.01
C LEU A 197 37.93 -3.48 -0.66
N LYS A 198 38.61 -3.27 0.46
CA LYS A 198 38.01 -3.35 1.82
C LYS A 198 36.82 -2.40 2.06
N TRP A 199 36.76 -1.31 1.32
CA TRP A 199 35.69 -0.32 1.33
C TRP A 199 34.43 -0.73 0.56
N PHE A 200 34.49 -1.70 -0.35
CA PHE A 200 33.36 -2.13 -1.17
C PHE A 200 32.94 -3.54 -0.78
N LYS A 201 31.70 -3.67 -0.31
CA LYS A 201 31.15 -4.92 0.23
C LYS A 201 29.88 -5.29 -0.54
N PRO A 202 29.98 -6.05 -1.63
CA PRO A 202 28.80 -6.61 -2.27
C PRO A 202 28.14 -7.63 -1.34
N TYR A 203 26.83 -7.76 -1.44
CA TYR A 203 26.06 -8.71 -0.65
C TYR A 203 24.83 -9.20 -1.42
N GLY A 204 24.34 -10.36 -1.02
CA GLY A 204 23.04 -10.89 -1.44
C GLY A 204 22.25 -11.37 -0.24
N GLY A 205 20.94 -11.47 -0.38
CA GLY A 205 20.06 -11.91 0.69
C GLY A 205 18.72 -12.39 0.21
N VAL A 206 18.02 -13.07 1.11
CA VAL A 206 16.63 -13.48 0.96
C VAL A 206 15.86 -13.01 2.19
N GLY A 207 14.64 -12.54 1.99
CA GLY A 207 13.81 -12.04 3.07
C GLY A 207 12.35 -12.40 2.93
N PHE A 208 11.63 -12.15 4.01
CA PHE A 208 10.18 -12.20 4.08
C PHE A 208 9.66 -10.78 4.28
N ASP A 209 8.59 -10.45 3.58
CA ASP A 209 7.96 -9.13 3.62
C ASP A 209 6.50 -9.24 4.03
N VAL A 210 6.04 -8.19 4.71
CA VAL A 210 4.65 -7.84 4.92
C VAL A 210 4.45 -6.49 4.24
N MET A 211 3.45 -6.41 3.38
CA MET A 211 3.10 -5.24 2.60
C MET A 211 1.70 -4.79 2.99
N PHE A 212 1.54 -3.50 3.22
CA PHE A 212 0.26 -2.84 3.39
C PHE A 212 0.10 -1.90 2.22
N ALA A 213 -1.06 -1.91 1.60
CA ALA A 213 -1.37 -1.01 0.51
C ALA A 213 -2.75 -0.39 0.74
N THR A 214 -2.92 0.84 0.28
CA THR A 214 -4.24 1.45 0.17
C THR A 214 -5.03 0.68 -0.89
N PRO A 215 -6.31 0.35 -0.67
CA PRO A 215 -7.11 -0.25 -1.72
C PRO A 215 -7.20 0.71 -2.90
N VAL A 216 -7.34 0.15 -4.09
CA VAL A 216 -7.73 0.92 -5.26
C VAL A 216 -9.25 0.92 -5.31
N PRO A 217 -9.92 2.08 -5.44
CA PRO A 217 -11.36 2.13 -5.68
C PRO A 217 -11.68 1.26 -6.89
N SER A 218 -12.49 0.25 -6.64
CA SER A 218 -13.09 -0.64 -7.63
C SER A 218 -14.57 -0.33 -7.72
N ALA A 219 -15.23 -0.88 -8.74
CA ALA A 219 -16.68 -0.75 -8.84
C ALA A 219 -17.40 -1.22 -7.56
N GLY A 220 -16.96 -2.34 -6.98
CA GLY A 220 -17.52 -2.84 -5.71
C GLY A 220 -17.35 -1.86 -4.54
N LEU A 221 -16.16 -1.27 -4.41
CA LEU A 221 -15.88 -0.29 -3.35
C LEU A 221 -16.74 0.99 -3.47
N VAL A 222 -16.93 1.47 -4.69
CA VAL A 222 -17.79 2.63 -4.93
C VAL A 222 -19.26 2.25 -4.66
N ASN A 223 -19.70 1.07 -5.11
CA ASN A 223 -21.04 0.57 -4.83
C ASN A 223 -21.31 0.45 -3.33
N ASP A 224 -20.36 -0.06 -2.55
CA ASP A 224 -20.51 -0.19 -1.10
C ASP A 224 -20.60 1.19 -0.41
N ALA A 225 -19.91 2.20 -0.95
CA ALA A 225 -19.86 3.54 -0.35
C ALA A 225 -21.09 4.40 -0.66
N ILE A 226 -21.64 4.30 -1.88
CA ILE A 226 -22.69 5.22 -2.37
C ILE A 226 -23.91 4.50 -2.96
N GLY A 227 -23.94 3.16 -2.92
CA GLY A 227 -25.02 2.37 -3.52
C GLY A 227 -26.36 2.57 -2.85
N GLU A 228 -26.40 2.82 -1.54
CA GLU A 228 -27.64 3.20 -0.85
C GLU A 228 -28.16 4.57 -1.32
N ASP A 229 -27.26 5.52 -1.57
CA ASP A 229 -27.62 6.85 -2.10
C ASP A 229 -28.00 6.80 -3.59
N LEU A 230 -27.64 5.71 -4.29
CA LEU A 230 -27.93 5.42 -5.70
C LEU A 230 -28.78 4.16 -5.82
N SER A 231 -29.81 4.05 -4.98
CA SER A 231 -30.80 2.99 -5.02
C SER A 231 -32.14 3.51 -5.55
N ASP A 232 -33.02 2.59 -5.92
CA ASP A 232 -34.35 2.87 -6.46
C ASP A 232 -34.36 3.55 -7.85
N SER A 233 -35.57 3.93 -8.27
CA SER A 233 -35.78 4.61 -9.54
C SER A 233 -35.48 6.10 -9.41
N MET A 234 -34.39 6.55 -10.03
CA MET A 234 -33.90 7.93 -9.96
C MET A 234 -33.85 8.57 -11.34
N THR A 235 -34.14 9.86 -11.40
CA THR A 235 -33.88 10.68 -12.58
C THR A 235 -32.39 11.02 -12.69
N VAL A 236 -31.92 11.34 -13.90
CA VAL A 236 -30.52 11.79 -14.06
C VAL A 236 -30.18 13.04 -13.25
N THR A 237 -31.15 13.93 -13.04
CA THR A 237 -30.90 15.12 -12.21
C THR A 237 -30.64 14.74 -10.75
N GLU A 238 -31.31 13.71 -10.24
CA GLU A 238 -31.10 13.19 -8.89
C GLU A 238 -29.75 12.48 -8.77
N VAL A 239 -29.39 11.64 -9.74
CA VAL A 239 -28.05 11.02 -9.78
C VAL A 239 -26.95 12.08 -9.83
N MET A 240 -27.13 13.14 -10.64
CA MET A 240 -26.21 14.28 -10.67
C MET A 240 -26.12 14.98 -9.31
N ALA A 241 -27.24 15.17 -8.61
CA ALA A 241 -27.25 15.81 -7.31
C ALA A 241 -26.50 14.98 -6.25
N VAL A 242 -26.64 13.65 -6.27
CA VAL A 242 -25.87 12.74 -5.41
C VAL A 242 -24.37 12.82 -5.76
N MET A 243 -24.00 12.69 -7.02
CA MET A 243 -22.59 12.72 -7.45
C MET A 243 -21.90 14.06 -7.19
N GLN A 244 -22.66 15.17 -7.16
CA GLN A 244 -22.13 16.52 -6.88
C GLN A 244 -22.15 16.87 -5.39
N ASN A 245 -22.69 16.01 -4.53
CA ASN A 245 -22.69 16.24 -3.08
C ASN A 245 -21.28 16.00 -2.51
N PRO A 246 -20.67 17.00 -1.82
CA PRO A 246 -19.39 16.82 -1.15
C PRO A 246 -19.36 15.68 -0.14
N GLU A 247 -20.49 15.31 0.46
CA GLU A 247 -20.60 14.19 1.40
C GLU A 247 -20.37 12.84 0.73
N THR A 248 -20.80 12.68 -0.52
CA THR A 248 -20.61 11.46 -1.33
C THR A 248 -19.12 11.17 -1.55
N ALA A 249 -18.33 12.20 -1.85
CA ALA A 249 -16.88 12.07 -1.95
C ALA A 249 -16.25 11.65 -0.61
N ASN A 250 -16.75 12.16 0.52
CA ASN A 250 -16.26 11.79 1.84
C ASN A 250 -16.58 10.32 2.19
N LYS A 251 -17.80 9.84 1.89
CA LYS A 251 -18.18 8.42 2.10
C LYS A 251 -17.26 7.47 1.33
N ILE A 252 -16.96 7.78 0.07
CA ILE A 252 -16.02 7.00 -0.76
C ILE A 252 -14.63 6.96 -0.11
N VAL A 253 -14.14 8.11 0.35
CA VAL A 253 -12.84 8.20 1.04
C VAL A 253 -12.82 7.41 2.35
N GLU A 254 -13.89 7.47 3.14
CA GLU A 254 -14.00 6.72 4.40
C GLU A 254 -13.98 5.21 4.18
N GLU A 255 -14.69 4.70 3.17
CA GLU A 255 -14.69 3.27 2.82
C GLU A 255 -13.30 2.80 2.33
N ILE A 256 -12.60 3.62 1.52
CA ILE A 256 -11.21 3.39 1.12
C ILE A 256 -10.29 3.29 2.35
N ILE A 257 -10.49 4.17 3.35
CA ILE A 257 -9.70 4.17 4.58
C ILE A 257 -10.03 2.94 5.44
N ALA A 258 -11.29 2.50 5.51
CA ALA A 258 -11.69 1.33 6.28
C ALA A 258 -11.01 0.04 5.79
N ARG A 259 -10.74 -0.07 4.49
CA ARG A 259 -10.06 -1.24 3.88
C ARG A 259 -8.52 -1.12 3.80
N LEU A 260 -7.94 -0.02 4.27
CA LEU A 260 -6.51 0.36 4.13
C LEU A 260 -5.50 -0.53 4.91
N MET A 261 -5.93 -1.67 5.44
CA MET A 261 -5.21 -2.41 6.47
C MET A 261 -5.02 -3.91 6.20
N THR A 262 -5.35 -4.41 5.02
CA THR A 262 -5.14 -5.83 4.69
C THR A 262 -3.65 -6.13 4.50
N PRO A 263 -3.02 -7.02 5.31
CA PRO A 263 -1.62 -7.35 5.16
C PRO A 263 -1.40 -8.38 4.06
N HIS A 264 -0.49 -8.08 3.13
CA HIS A 264 -0.05 -9.00 2.09
C HIS A 264 1.34 -9.54 2.41
N PHE A 265 1.49 -10.85 2.38
CA PHE A 265 2.78 -11.49 2.66
C PHE A 265 3.54 -11.75 1.38
N GLY A 266 4.86 -11.80 1.47
CA GLY A 266 5.72 -12.14 0.34
C GLY A 266 7.13 -12.48 0.75
N MET A 267 7.96 -12.63 -0.28
CA MET A 267 9.40 -12.80 -0.13
C MET A 267 10.15 -11.82 -1.02
N ASN A 268 11.38 -11.51 -0.64
CA ASN A 268 12.29 -10.77 -1.49
C ASN A 268 13.62 -11.50 -1.71
N LEU A 269 14.20 -11.23 -2.88
CA LEU A 269 15.59 -11.49 -3.17
C LEU A 269 16.32 -10.16 -3.30
N GLY A 270 17.30 -9.95 -2.43
CA GLY A 270 18.09 -8.72 -2.37
C GLY A 270 19.49 -8.91 -2.92
N LEU A 271 19.97 -7.96 -3.71
CA LEU A 271 21.36 -7.86 -4.15
C LEU A 271 21.80 -6.41 -4.07
N GLY A 272 22.99 -6.17 -3.52
CA GLY A 272 23.47 -4.80 -3.36
C GLY A 272 24.93 -4.71 -2.98
N PHE A 273 25.35 -3.51 -2.62
CA PHE A 273 26.68 -3.26 -2.11
C PHE A 273 26.68 -2.12 -1.08
N ILE A 274 27.67 -2.15 -0.20
CA ILE A 274 27.96 -1.08 0.76
C ILE A 274 29.36 -0.53 0.46
N LEU A 275 29.44 0.79 0.32
CA LEU A 275 30.66 1.58 0.30
C LEU A 275 30.91 2.13 1.71
N LYS A 276 31.77 1.47 2.49
CA LYS A 276 32.08 1.84 3.87
C LYS A 276 33.59 2.02 4.07
N PRO A 277 34.08 3.25 4.31
CA PRO A 277 35.45 3.47 4.71
C PRO A 277 35.78 2.76 6.04
N PRO A 278 36.97 2.14 6.20
CA PRO A 278 37.29 1.34 7.39
C PRO A 278 37.22 2.09 8.73
N ALA A 279 37.52 3.39 8.73
CA ALA A 279 37.60 4.22 9.93
C ALA A 279 36.36 5.08 10.17
N ALA A 280 35.42 5.12 9.23
CA ALA A 280 34.21 5.94 9.33
C ALA A 280 33.02 5.07 9.77
N PRO A 281 32.17 5.57 10.70
CA PRO A 281 30.92 4.90 11.04
C PRO A 281 29.87 5.05 9.94
N ILE A 282 30.09 5.90 8.95
CA ILE A 282 29.16 6.17 7.85
C ILE A 282 29.50 5.31 6.63
N GLY A 283 28.48 4.70 6.03
CA GLY A 283 28.56 4.04 4.73
C GLY A 283 27.46 4.51 3.79
N LEU A 284 27.70 4.34 2.49
CA LEU A 284 26.69 4.46 1.44
C LEU A 284 26.30 3.07 1.01
N TYR A 285 25.01 2.83 0.73
CA TYR A 285 24.58 1.56 0.17
C TYR A 285 23.63 1.77 -1.01
N VAL A 286 23.68 0.81 -1.92
CA VAL A 286 22.75 0.67 -3.02
C VAL A 286 22.34 -0.80 -3.08
N ASP A 287 21.05 -1.09 -3.01
CA ASP A 287 20.52 -2.44 -3.14
C ASP A 287 19.24 -2.51 -3.95
N GLY A 288 19.18 -3.50 -4.81
CA GLY A 288 17.97 -3.93 -5.50
C GLY A 288 17.28 -5.04 -4.72
N LYS A 289 15.96 -4.95 -4.57
CA LYS A 289 15.11 -6.02 -4.04
C LYS A 289 14.10 -6.42 -5.10
N MET A 290 14.09 -7.69 -5.49
CA MET A 290 12.99 -8.28 -6.25
C MET A 290 11.93 -8.74 -5.26
N ALA A 291 10.79 -8.07 -5.23
CA ALA A 291 9.65 -8.40 -4.38
C ALA A 291 8.76 -9.45 -5.08
N ILE A 292 8.39 -10.48 -4.33
CA ILE A 292 7.57 -11.61 -4.78
C ILE A 292 6.40 -11.74 -3.79
N PRO A 293 5.25 -11.09 -4.06
CA PRO A 293 4.07 -11.20 -3.21
C PRO A 293 3.45 -12.61 -3.32
N PHE A 294 2.83 -13.06 -2.25
CA PHE A 294 1.99 -14.25 -2.22
C PHE A 294 0.55 -13.84 -2.53
N GLY A 295 0.26 -13.64 -3.81
CA GLY A 295 -1.04 -13.15 -4.29
C GLY A 295 -0.97 -11.73 -4.84
N LYS A 296 -2.13 -11.15 -5.11
CA LYS A 296 -2.26 -9.75 -5.52
C LYS A 296 -2.26 -8.85 -4.28
N LEU A 297 -1.94 -7.57 -4.49
CA LEU A 297 -2.07 -6.53 -3.46
C LEU A 297 -3.50 -6.00 -3.36
N ASP A 298 -4.25 -6.12 -4.46
CA ASP A 298 -5.67 -5.81 -4.51
C ASP A 298 -6.27 -6.77 -5.55
N ASP A 299 -7.21 -7.61 -5.13
CA ASP A 299 -7.85 -8.58 -6.02
C ASP A 299 -8.88 -7.93 -6.94
N ASP A 300 -9.56 -6.89 -6.45
CA ASP A 300 -10.63 -6.20 -7.15
C ASP A 300 -10.08 -5.36 -8.32
N ALA A 301 -8.93 -4.72 -8.12
CA ALA A 301 -8.29 -3.86 -9.12
C ALA A 301 -7.12 -4.51 -9.89
N ASP A 302 -6.92 -5.83 -9.78
CA ASP A 302 -5.76 -6.60 -10.31
C ASP A 302 -4.38 -5.96 -10.00
N VAL A 303 -4.21 -5.38 -8.81
CA VAL A 303 -2.95 -4.70 -8.46
C VAL A 303 -1.90 -5.73 -8.11
N ARG A 304 -0.84 -5.77 -8.92
CA ARG A 304 0.28 -6.69 -8.72
C ARG A 304 1.37 -6.04 -7.91
N GLY A 305 1.95 -6.80 -6.97
CA GLY A 305 3.08 -6.38 -6.14
C GLY A 305 4.44 -6.97 -6.56
N PHE A 306 4.50 -7.70 -7.68
CA PHE A 306 5.73 -8.31 -8.16
C PHE A 306 6.57 -7.29 -8.94
N GLY A 307 7.80 -7.07 -8.49
CA GLY A 307 8.76 -6.31 -9.28
C GLY A 307 9.97 -5.85 -8.50
N PHE A 308 10.69 -4.91 -9.09
CA PHE A 308 12.01 -4.49 -8.62
C PHE A 308 11.93 -3.17 -7.85
N LYS A 309 12.57 -3.13 -6.68
CA LYS A 309 12.79 -1.92 -5.88
C LYS A 309 14.27 -1.62 -5.84
N LEU A 310 14.66 -0.36 -6.06
CA LEU A 310 16.03 0.10 -5.89
C LEU A 310 16.12 1.06 -4.70
N ASN A 311 16.94 0.70 -3.73
CA ASN A 311 17.18 1.47 -2.53
C ASN A 311 18.56 2.12 -2.62
N MET A 312 18.63 3.42 -2.34
CA MET A 312 19.90 4.14 -2.23
C MET A 312 19.91 4.97 -0.95
N GLY A 313 20.91 4.77 -0.10
CA GLY A 313 20.89 5.38 1.22
C GLY A 313 22.23 5.49 1.93
N LEU A 314 22.14 6.04 3.13
CA LEU A 314 23.23 6.20 4.09
C LEU A 314 22.99 5.25 5.25
N CYS A 315 24.08 4.67 5.78
CA CYS A 315 24.03 3.78 6.92
C CYS A 315 25.07 4.18 7.98
N LEU A 316 24.67 4.12 9.25
CA LEU A 316 25.50 4.35 10.44
C LEU A 316 25.77 3.04 11.15
N HIS A 317 27.03 2.62 11.17
CA HIS A 317 27.48 1.41 11.82
C HIS A 317 28.09 1.70 13.19
N PHE A 318 27.57 1.03 14.21
CA PHE A 318 28.09 1.11 15.57
C PHE A 318 28.83 -0.19 15.90
N SER A 319 30.17 -0.11 15.93
CA SER A 319 31.00 -1.17 16.49
C SER A 319 31.15 -0.95 17.97
N LYS A 320 30.72 -1.92 18.79
CA LYS A 320 31.09 -1.93 20.21
C LYS A 320 32.61 -2.11 20.28
N ARG A 321 33.32 -1.02 20.51
CA ARG A 321 34.75 -1.06 20.84
C ARG A 321 34.82 -1.76 22.19
N SER A 322 35.06 -3.07 22.19
CA SER A 322 35.37 -3.77 23.42
C SER A 322 36.61 -3.05 24.00
N ASP A 323 36.50 -2.57 25.23
CA ASP A 323 37.57 -1.88 25.94
C ASP A 323 38.78 -2.82 26.15
N GLU A 324 39.58 -3.02 25.10
CA GLU A 324 40.89 -3.68 25.20
C GLU A 324 41.87 -2.88 26.07
N ARG A 325 41.53 -1.64 26.45
CA ARG A 325 42.30 -0.85 27.42
C ARG A 325 42.27 -1.41 28.85
N LYS A 326 41.34 -2.29 29.23
CA LYS A 326 41.34 -2.88 30.59
C LYS A 326 42.18 -4.15 30.73
N LEU A 327 42.56 -4.82 29.63
CA LEU A 327 43.36 -6.06 29.69
C LEU A 327 44.87 -5.86 29.48
N GLN A 328 45.31 -4.71 28.97
CA GLN A 328 46.74 -4.33 29.01
C GLN A 328 47.16 -3.66 30.33
N GLY A 329 46.22 -3.14 31.13
CA GLY A 329 46.51 -2.55 32.44
C GLY A 329 46.70 -3.55 33.60
N MET A 330 46.34 -4.83 33.43
CA MET A 330 46.40 -5.83 34.51
C MET A 330 47.55 -6.85 34.39
N LYS A 331 48.48 -6.68 33.43
CA LYS A 331 49.66 -7.56 33.29
C LYS A 331 51.01 -6.91 33.64
N GLY A 332 51.02 -5.69 34.18
CA GLY A 332 52.24 -4.94 34.50
C GLY A 332 52.42 -4.57 35.97
N GLY A 333 51.81 -5.29 36.91
CA GLY A 333 51.87 -4.97 38.35
C GLY A 333 52.43 -6.12 39.17
N ALA A 334 53.73 -6.36 39.10
CA ALA A 334 54.43 -7.11 40.13
C ALA A 334 55.81 -6.50 40.35
N THR A 335 56.05 -6.15 41.61
CA THR A 335 57.32 -5.72 42.24
C THR A 335 57.87 -4.37 41.80
N GLU A 336 57.63 -3.34 42.64
CA GLU A 336 58.71 -2.52 43.19
C GLU A 336 58.25 -1.88 44.52
N GLU A 337 59.21 -1.74 45.43
CA GLU A 337 59.10 -1.44 46.86
C GLU A 337 58.71 0.02 47.17
N PRO A 338 58.24 0.32 48.39
CA PRO A 338 57.94 1.69 48.79
C PRO A 338 59.20 2.38 49.33
N GLU A 339 59.77 3.31 48.55
CA GLU A 339 60.65 4.34 49.10
C GLU A 339 59.91 5.66 49.28
N SER A 340 60.02 6.16 50.51
CA SER A 340 59.63 7.48 50.99
C SER A 340 60.51 8.59 50.43
N GLN A 341 59.93 9.74 50.07
CA GLN A 341 60.47 11.11 50.22
C GLN A 341 59.44 12.10 49.65
N GLU A 342 58.83 12.96 50.47
CA GLU A 342 59.26 14.32 50.85
C GLU A 342 59.07 15.38 49.75
N GLU A 343 58.21 16.34 50.12
CA GLU A 343 58.08 17.76 49.74
C GLU A 343 58.69 18.28 48.43
N SER A 344 57.89 19.02 47.65
CA SER A 344 58.03 20.49 47.60
C SER A 344 56.96 21.16 46.73
N ALA A 345 56.70 22.41 47.08
CA ALA A 345 55.66 23.31 46.58
C ALA A 345 55.86 23.77 45.13
N GLY A 346 54.77 24.27 44.54
CA GLY A 346 54.78 25.04 43.30
C GLY A 346 53.39 25.51 42.87
N GLU A 347 53.05 26.73 43.27
CA GLU A 347 52.18 27.74 42.63
C GLU A 347 52.12 27.61 41.08
N ALA A 348 51.13 28.06 40.31
CA ALA A 348 49.90 28.82 40.48
C ALA A 348 49.14 28.79 39.12
N GLU A 349 48.02 29.51 39.08
CA GLU A 349 47.35 30.13 37.92
C GLU A 349 46.09 29.47 37.34
N GLU A 350 44.99 30.13 37.74
CA GLU A 350 43.94 30.75 36.92
C GLU A 350 42.92 29.91 36.15
N SER A 351 41.68 30.30 36.40
CA SER A 351 40.40 29.90 35.81
C SER A 351 40.21 30.59 34.42
N PRO A 352 39.07 30.51 33.67
CA PRO A 352 37.70 30.56 34.19
C PRO A 352 36.70 29.55 33.64
N GLU A 353 35.64 29.48 34.44
CA GLU A 353 34.33 28.91 34.24
C GLU A 353 33.67 29.40 32.95
N ALA A 354 32.92 28.51 32.30
CA ALA A 354 31.88 28.89 31.34
C ALA A 354 30.60 28.17 31.79
N GLU A 355 29.77 28.94 32.48
CA GLU A 355 28.36 28.66 32.74
C GLU A 355 27.64 28.63 31.38
N GLN A 356 26.89 27.57 31.10
CA GLN A 356 25.86 27.57 30.06
C GLN A 356 24.52 27.40 30.76
N GLU A 357 23.79 28.51 30.80
CA GLU A 357 22.38 28.60 31.12
C GLU A 357 21.58 27.70 30.16
N MET A 358 20.83 26.75 30.72
CA MET A 358 19.75 26.07 30.01
C MET A 358 18.47 26.86 30.27
N GLU A 359 17.99 27.58 29.26
CA GLU A 359 16.64 28.12 29.22
C GLU A 359 15.63 26.97 29.22
N ALA A 360 14.74 26.99 30.21
CA ALA A 360 13.55 26.16 30.26
C ALA A 360 12.56 26.66 29.21
N VAL A 361 12.15 25.77 28.30
CA VAL A 361 11.02 26.00 27.40
C VAL A 361 9.76 25.54 28.13
N ASP A 362 8.89 26.51 28.41
CA ASP A 362 7.55 26.34 28.96
C ASP A 362 6.72 25.38 28.08
N GLU A 363 6.22 24.32 28.70
CA GLU A 363 5.16 23.46 28.17
C GLU A 363 3.82 24.22 28.31
N ALA A 364 3.28 24.69 27.20
CA ALA A 364 1.90 25.18 27.13
C ALA A 364 0.96 23.98 26.91
N GLU A 365 0.24 23.60 27.96
CA GLU A 365 -0.93 22.71 27.91
C GLU A 365 -2.04 23.37 27.07
N PRO A 366 -2.67 22.68 26.11
CA PRO A 366 -3.93 23.15 25.54
C PRO A 366 -5.09 22.79 26.47
N GLU A 367 -5.82 23.84 26.86
CA GLU A 367 -7.08 23.78 27.59
C GLU A 367 -8.10 22.91 26.85
N ALA A 368 -8.63 21.90 27.54
CA ALA A 368 -9.75 21.10 27.09
C ALA A 368 -11.06 21.87 27.36
N GLU A 369 -11.78 22.23 26.30
CA GLU A 369 -13.15 22.72 26.42
C GLU A 369 -14.11 21.54 26.67
N PRO A 370 -15.10 21.71 27.57
CA PRO A 370 -16.12 20.69 27.80
C PRO A 370 -17.12 20.68 26.65
N MET A 371 -17.32 19.50 26.03
CA MET A 371 -18.45 19.28 25.14
C MET A 371 -19.72 19.13 25.97
N ASP A 372 -20.70 19.98 25.66
CA ASP A 372 -22.04 19.94 26.21
C ASP A 372 -22.75 18.65 25.82
N ASP A 373 -23.24 17.98 26.85
CA ASP A 373 -24.11 16.81 26.85
C ASP A 373 -25.55 17.31 26.67
N GLU A 374 -26.12 17.18 25.47
CA GLU A 374 -27.56 17.28 25.27
C GLU A 374 -28.13 15.96 24.76
N SER A 375 -28.70 15.25 25.72
CA SER A 375 -29.71 14.21 25.60
C SER A 375 -30.90 14.62 24.72
N SER A 376 -31.31 13.75 23.81
CA SER A 376 -32.73 13.41 23.55
C SER A 376 -32.72 12.14 22.69
N MET A 377 -33.09 10.97 23.24
CA MET A 377 -34.47 10.47 23.35
C MET A 377 -35.25 10.62 22.05
N GLU A 378 -35.41 9.51 21.33
CA GLU A 378 -36.62 9.11 20.57
C GLU A 378 -36.36 7.69 20.04
N GLU A 379 -36.83 6.68 20.76
CA GLU A 379 -38.07 5.92 20.51
C GLU A 379 -37.92 4.88 19.39
N GLU A 380 -37.74 3.62 19.79
CA GLU A 380 -37.99 2.42 18.98
C GLU A 380 -39.49 2.33 18.65
N PRO A 381 -39.86 1.99 17.40
CA PRO A 381 -41.15 1.37 17.16
C PRO A 381 -41.00 -0.14 16.91
N GLU A 382 -41.49 -0.87 17.91
CA GLU A 382 -42.33 -2.06 17.81
C GLU A 382 -42.29 -2.92 16.54
N ALA A 383 -41.84 -4.16 16.75
CA ALA A 383 -42.10 -5.31 15.91
C ALA A 383 -43.59 -5.68 15.84
N ALA A 384 -44.08 -5.99 14.64
CA ALA A 384 -45.15 -6.97 14.35
C ALA A 384 -45.35 -7.09 12.82
N PRO A 385 -46.03 -8.14 12.31
CA PRO A 385 -45.89 -9.56 12.61
C PRO A 385 -45.61 -10.37 11.32
N GLU A 386 -45.06 -11.58 11.50
CA GLU A 386 -45.00 -12.62 10.47
C GLU A 386 -46.40 -13.02 10.01
N GLU A 387 -46.62 -13.12 8.70
CA GLU A 387 -47.77 -13.79 8.10
C GLU A 387 -47.37 -14.65 6.89
N PRO A 388 -48.18 -15.67 6.54
CA PRO A 388 -47.70 -17.03 6.35
C PRO A 388 -47.40 -17.41 4.90
N MET A 389 -46.57 -18.45 4.79
CA MET A 389 -46.34 -19.22 3.57
C MET A 389 -47.64 -19.64 2.91
N THR A 390 -47.82 -19.26 1.65
CA THR A 390 -48.77 -19.90 0.73
C THR A 390 -48.00 -20.83 -0.21
N ASP A 391 -48.29 -22.11 -0.02
CA ASP A 391 -47.97 -23.28 -0.82
C ASP A 391 -49.00 -23.41 -1.95
N GLU A 392 -48.63 -23.19 -3.22
CA GLU A 392 -49.39 -23.69 -4.38
C GLU A 392 -48.51 -23.85 -5.64
N GLY A 393 -48.60 -25.03 -6.28
CA GLY A 393 -48.39 -25.28 -7.72
C GLY A 393 -46.95 -25.63 -8.13
N MET A 394 -46.50 -26.88 -8.10
CA MET A 394 -46.75 -27.89 -9.15
C MET A 394 -46.90 -27.29 -10.56
N GLU A 395 -45.86 -27.43 -11.40
CA GLU A 395 -46.03 -28.00 -12.73
C GLU A 395 -44.71 -28.56 -13.27
N THR A 396 -44.80 -29.81 -13.69
CA THR A 396 -43.83 -30.65 -14.37
C THR A 396 -43.83 -30.34 -15.87
N MET A 397 -42.68 -30.07 -16.48
CA MET A 397 -42.43 -30.29 -17.92
C MET A 397 -40.92 -30.53 -18.07
N ASP A 398 -40.50 -31.78 -18.26
CA ASP A 398 -40.48 -32.55 -19.52
C ASP A 398 -39.14 -32.40 -20.24
N GLU A 399 -38.59 -33.58 -20.50
CA GLU A 399 -37.35 -33.87 -21.19
C GLU A 399 -37.36 -33.30 -22.62
N GLU A 400 -36.23 -32.72 -23.06
CA GLU A 400 -35.86 -32.88 -24.46
C GLU A 400 -34.34 -33.01 -24.62
N GLU A 401 -33.95 -34.17 -25.13
CA GLU A 401 -32.60 -34.58 -25.50
C GLU A 401 -32.13 -33.90 -26.79
N ALA A 402 -30.89 -33.37 -26.77
CA ALA A 402 -29.84 -33.47 -27.81
C ALA A 402 -30.14 -32.92 -29.26
N PRO A 403 -29.15 -32.73 -30.17
CA PRO A 403 -27.81 -33.34 -30.18
C PRO A 403 -26.62 -32.40 -30.48
N ALA A 404 -25.45 -32.99 -30.21
CA ALA A 404 -24.15 -32.58 -30.70
C ALA A 404 -24.14 -32.43 -32.23
N GLY A 405 -23.63 -31.30 -32.70
CA GLY A 405 -23.22 -31.09 -34.09
C GLY A 405 -21.70 -31.19 -34.18
N GLU A 406 -21.23 -32.30 -34.76
CA GLU A 406 -19.94 -32.37 -35.45
C GLU A 406 -19.93 -31.33 -36.57
N MET A 407 -18.88 -30.52 -36.68
CA MET A 407 -18.55 -29.84 -37.93
C MET A 407 -17.10 -30.11 -38.29
N ASP A 408 -16.98 -30.49 -39.56
CA ASP A 408 -15.87 -31.14 -40.20
C ASP A 408 -14.61 -30.29 -40.31
N GLU A 409 -13.48 -30.98 -40.24
CA GLU A 409 -12.24 -30.61 -40.90
C GLU A 409 -12.45 -30.57 -42.42
N GLU A 410 -12.30 -29.42 -43.06
CA GLU A 410 -11.85 -29.39 -44.46
C GLU A 410 -10.98 -28.14 -44.73
N SER A 411 -9.69 -28.44 -44.91
CA SER A 411 -8.77 -27.88 -45.90
C SER A 411 -9.14 -26.57 -46.61
N MET A 412 -8.23 -25.59 -46.54
CA MET A 412 -7.76 -24.92 -47.76
C MET A 412 -6.31 -24.43 -47.56
N GLU A 413 -5.41 -25.09 -48.28
CA GLU A 413 -4.13 -24.55 -48.71
C GLU A 413 -4.39 -23.48 -49.80
N GLU A 414 -3.88 -22.26 -49.62
CA GLU A 414 -2.94 -21.57 -50.53
C GLU A 414 -2.37 -20.30 -49.88
#